data_AF-A0A2E5IE94-F1
#
_entry.id   AF-A0A2E5IE94-F1
#
_cell.length_a   1.000
_cell.length_b   1.000
_cell.length_c   1.000
_cell.angle_alpha   90.00
_cell.angle_beta   90.00
_cell.angle_gamma   90.00
#
_symmetry.space_group_name_H-M   'P 1'
#
loop_
_entity.id
_entity.type
_entity.pdbx_description
1 polymer ?
#
loop_
_entity_poly.entity_id
_entity_poly.type
_entity_poly.pdbx_seq_one_letter_code
_entity_poly.pdbx_strand_id
1 'polypeptide(L)'
;MNALGRGIILLLALILLAPVSAQSGDSTTCVSGTSTEDRQGCLDSDGDGWSDPDEDWNESMGADAFPDNASEHRDLDGDGLGDVADPDMDNDGALDEVDVWPEIPELWSDIDGDGYADQGLHPMSDNCPNIYGKSKIRLKGCSDIDGDFVPDEYDDDADGDGIRNEMERSASSGTILYDPYNPDSTPPDADQDTIPDVLDSDNDNDGWPDYIEIDRGSNIYDDEETPFTMYFGSNTGIFYTGGLGPGSFSFEYDSDYTELSVSVISEIVFEELVIPLLLVPIYFAVFLSRRREFGRLLREIDAAKTIDVLRDIEAEVNEAVKQRSIKVYHGLVLRNAIELNEAEFNGECIEEE
;
A
#
# COMPACT_ATOMS: atom_id res chain seq x y z
N MET A 1 -6.61 20.16 -54.60
CA MET A 1 -7.40 21.08 -55.44
C MET A 1 -7.84 22.23 -54.57
N ASN A 2 -7.53 23.46 -55.01
CA ASN A 2 -8.03 24.79 -54.57
C ASN A 2 -7.62 25.23 -53.16
N ALA A 3 -6.66 26.15 -52.93
CA ALA A 3 -6.43 27.52 -53.42
C ALA A 3 -7.43 28.58 -52.90
N LEU A 4 -6.85 29.61 -52.27
CA LEU A 4 -7.35 30.98 -52.01
C LEU A 4 -8.34 31.14 -50.83
N GLY A 5 -8.19 32.10 -49.90
CA GLY A 5 -7.22 33.18 -49.77
C GLY A 5 -7.61 34.17 -48.64
N ARG A 6 -6.60 34.97 -48.24
CA ARG A 6 -6.64 36.36 -47.74
C ARG A 6 -7.53 36.72 -46.53
N GLY A 7 -6.88 37.18 -45.46
CA GLY A 7 -7.48 38.06 -44.45
C GLY A 7 -6.64 38.24 -43.19
N ILE A 8 -5.43 38.80 -43.30
CA ILE A 8 -4.63 39.24 -42.13
C ILE A 8 -5.32 40.47 -41.55
N ILE A 9 -5.94 40.33 -40.38
CA ILE A 9 -6.42 41.45 -39.56
C ILE A 9 -5.29 41.80 -38.59
N LEU A 10 -4.60 42.88 -38.91
CA LEU A 10 -3.58 43.51 -38.08
C LEU A 10 -4.31 44.29 -36.97
N LEU A 11 -4.43 43.71 -35.78
CA LEU A 11 -4.90 44.42 -34.58
C LEU A 11 -3.67 45.07 -33.92
N LEU A 12 -3.37 46.30 -34.33
CA LEU A 12 -2.44 47.18 -33.62
C LEU A 12 -3.08 47.63 -32.31
N ALA A 13 -2.71 47.00 -31.20
CA ALA A 13 -2.89 47.57 -29.87
C ALA A 13 -1.74 48.56 -29.64
N LEU A 14 -1.98 49.83 -29.95
CA LEU A 14 -1.10 50.93 -29.59
C LEU A 14 -1.28 51.18 -28.08
N ILE A 15 -0.39 50.59 -27.27
CA ILE A 15 -0.26 50.93 -25.84
C ILE A 15 0.27 52.36 -25.78
N LEU A 16 -0.64 53.32 -25.60
CA LEU A 16 -0.29 54.65 -25.12
C LEU A 16 0.17 54.49 -23.68
N LEU A 17 1.48 54.64 -23.45
CA LEU A 17 2.04 55.07 -22.18
C LEU A 17 1.46 56.44 -21.85
N ALA A 18 0.28 56.46 -21.21
CA ALA A 18 -0.07 57.58 -20.36
C ALA A 18 0.73 57.41 -19.06
N PRO A 19 1.38 58.46 -18.53
CA PRO A 19 1.72 58.43 -17.12
C PRO A 19 0.38 58.22 -16.38
N VAL A 20 0.31 57.16 -15.59
CA VAL A 20 -0.70 57.08 -14.53
C VAL A 20 -0.41 58.29 -13.65
N SER A 21 -1.17 59.36 -13.84
CA SER A 21 -1.35 60.31 -12.76
C SER A 21 -1.97 59.50 -11.64
N ALA A 22 -1.17 59.28 -10.59
CA ALA A 22 -1.68 58.91 -9.29
C ALA A 22 -2.87 59.83 -9.03
N GLN A 23 -4.04 59.23 -8.94
CA GLN A 23 -5.22 59.91 -8.48
C GLN A 23 -4.97 60.13 -6.99
N SER A 24 -4.40 61.29 -6.65
CA SER A 24 -4.31 61.76 -5.28
C SER A 24 -5.72 61.74 -4.73
N GLY A 25 -5.98 60.84 -3.79
CA GLY A 25 -7.10 60.99 -2.89
C GLY A 25 -7.06 62.41 -2.35
N ASP A 26 -8.15 63.13 -2.54
CA ASP A 26 -8.32 64.51 -2.13
C ASP A 26 -8.26 64.56 -0.60
N SER A 27 -7.07 64.71 -0.04
CA SER A 27 -6.81 64.99 1.39
C SER A 27 -6.23 66.40 1.50
N THR A 28 -6.96 67.40 1.03
CA THR A 28 -6.74 68.78 1.49
C THR A 28 -7.36 68.98 2.87
N THR A 29 -6.80 68.32 3.89
CA THR A 29 -7.05 68.62 5.31
C THR A 29 -5.77 69.01 6.06
N CYS A 30 -4.60 68.94 5.43
CA CYS A 30 -3.34 69.35 6.02
C CYS A 30 -2.82 70.68 5.42
N VAL A 31 -1.88 71.32 6.11
CA VAL A 31 -1.12 72.45 5.57
C VAL A 31 -0.22 71.96 4.43
N SER A 32 -0.18 72.65 3.29
CA SER A 32 0.67 72.23 2.16
C SER A 32 2.16 72.30 2.50
N GLY A 33 2.92 71.26 2.16
CA GLY A 33 4.37 71.17 2.41
C GLY A 33 5.08 70.14 1.53
N THR A 34 6.12 69.49 2.07
CA THR A 34 7.10 68.69 1.34
C THR A 34 7.09 67.19 1.65
N SER A 35 6.20 66.70 2.52
CA SER A 35 6.14 65.28 2.88
C SER A 35 5.95 64.36 1.66
N THR A 36 6.53 63.16 1.74
CA THR A 36 6.54 62.16 0.67
C THR A 36 6.17 60.73 1.10
N GLU A 37 6.40 60.36 2.36
CA GLU A 37 6.25 58.98 2.84
C GLU A 37 4.80 58.64 3.21
N ASP A 38 4.09 59.56 3.87
CA ASP A 38 2.72 59.38 4.32
C ASP A 38 1.72 60.25 3.52
N ARG A 39 1.21 61.34 4.11
CA ARG A 39 0.26 62.26 3.49
C ARG A 39 1.01 63.19 2.56
N GLN A 40 1.24 62.74 1.33
CA GLN A 40 2.05 63.45 0.34
C GLN A 40 1.63 64.91 0.14
N GLY A 41 2.60 65.83 0.23
CA GLY A 41 2.40 67.26 0.02
C GLY A 41 1.83 68.01 1.23
N CYS A 42 1.86 67.40 2.42
CA CYS A 42 1.58 68.03 3.70
C CYS A 42 2.84 68.67 4.31
N LEU A 43 2.65 69.49 5.35
CA LEU A 43 3.73 70.10 6.11
C LEU A 43 4.64 69.03 6.69
N ASP A 44 5.92 69.25 6.53
CA ASP A 44 7.04 68.40 6.94
C ASP A 44 8.12 69.40 7.35
N SER A 45 8.23 69.63 8.65
CA SER A 45 8.96 70.76 9.22
C SER A 45 10.48 70.56 9.22
N ASP A 46 10.94 69.31 9.31
CA ASP A 46 12.36 68.97 9.37
C ASP A 46 12.91 68.32 8.09
N GLY A 47 12.03 67.92 7.18
CA GLY A 47 12.37 67.46 5.83
C GLY A 47 12.74 65.99 5.75
N ASP A 48 12.28 65.15 6.67
CA ASP A 48 12.54 63.71 6.70
C ASP A 48 11.61 62.89 5.79
N GLY A 49 10.54 63.53 5.32
CA GLY A 49 9.55 62.97 4.39
C GLY A 49 8.24 62.54 5.05
N TRP A 50 8.14 62.48 6.38
CA TRP A 50 6.89 62.28 7.11
C TRP A 50 6.20 63.61 7.39
N SER A 51 4.89 63.59 7.60
CA SER A 51 4.12 64.82 7.77
C SER A 51 3.85 65.16 9.24
N ASP A 52 4.02 66.43 9.60
CA ASP A 52 3.73 66.97 10.94
C ASP A 52 2.30 66.60 11.40
N PRO A 53 2.09 66.31 12.69
CA PRO A 53 0.79 65.97 13.22
C PRO A 53 -0.16 67.19 13.18
N ASP A 54 -1.43 66.93 12.88
CA ASP A 54 -2.50 67.93 12.93
C ASP A 54 -3.75 67.38 13.64
N GLU A 55 -4.86 68.13 13.58
CA GLU A 55 -6.11 67.76 14.27
C GLU A 55 -6.73 66.46 13.72
N ASP A 56 -6.47 66.13 12.45
CA ASP A 56 -7.08 65.00 11.73
C ASP A 56 -6.12 63.81 11.56
N TRP A 57 -4.82 64.00 11.77
CA TRP A 57 -3.78 62.98 11.67
C TRP A 57 -2.73 63.20 12.75
N ASN A 58 -2.71 62.32 13.75
CA ASN A 58 -1.79 62.38 14.87
C ASN A 58 -0.77 61.23 14.83
N GLU A 59 0.12 61.19 15.81
CA GLU A 59 1.16 60.18 15.97
C GLU A 59 0.61 58.75 15.89
N SER A 60 -0.50 58.46 16.59
CA SER A 60 -1.14 57.12 16.57
C SER A 60 -1.70 56.70 15.20
N MET A 61 -1.80 57.64 14.25
CA MET A 61 -2.23 57.38 12.88
C MET A 61 -1.04 57.30 11.90
N GLY A 62 0.18 57.54 12.37
CA GLY A 62 1.40 57.56 11.56
C GLY A 62 1.82 58.96 11.10
N ALA A 63 1.43 60.01 11.82
CA ALA A 63 2.07 61.32 11.69
C ALA A 63 3.48 61.28 12.27
N ASP A 64 4.33 62.20 11.83
CA ASP A 64 5.67 62.38 12.40
C ASP A 64 5.60 62.71 13.91
N ALA A 65 6.14 61.83 14.74
CA ALA A 65 6.22 62.04 16.19
C ALA A 65 7.26 63.08 16.60
N PHE A 66 8.23 63.41 15.74
CA PHE A 66 9.30 64.35 16.02
C PHE A 66 9.48 65.43 14.93
N PRO A 67 8.51 66.35 14.73
CA PRO A 67 8.50 67.35 13.64
C PRO A 67 9.70 68.31 13.51
N ASP A 68 10.60 68.31 14.49
CA ASP A 68 11.79 69.16 14.53
C ASP A 68 13.10 68.33 14.45
N ASN A 69 13.03 67.01 14.26
CA ASN A 69 14.16 66.09 14.29
C ASN A 69 14.12 65.07 13.15
N ALA A 70 14.72 65.45 12.02
CA ALA A 70 14.69 64.66 10.79
C ALA A 70 15.39 63.28 10.83
N SER A 71 15.84 62.83 12.00
CA SER A 71 16.40 61.48 12.21
C SER A 71 15.42 60.52 12.87
N GLU A 72 14.27 61.00 13.34
CA GLU A 72 13.25 60.24 14.08
C GLU A 72 11.87 60.61 13.54
N HIS A 73 10.97 59.65 13.38
CA HIS A 73 9.60 59.93 12.93
C HIS A 73 8.52 59.09 13.65
N ARG A 74 8.94 58.08 14.41
CA ARG A 74 8.07 57.08 15.03
C ARG A 74 8.45 56.95 16.51
N ASP A 75 7.44 56.80 17.35
CA ASP A 75 7.50 56.58 18.81
C ASP A 75 6.47 55.49 19.13
N LEU A 76 6.90 54.24 19.12
CA LEU A 76 6.02 53.07 19.16
C LEU A 76 5.37 52.88 20.53
N ASP A 77 6.10 53.09 21.62
CA ASP A 77 5.61 52.93 22.99
C ASP A 77 5.04 54.23 23.61
N GLY A 78 5.33 55.38 22.99
CA GLY A 78 4.84 56.70 23.39
C GLY A 78 5.56 57.30 24.60
N ASP A 79 6.81 56.90 24.87
CA ASP A 79 7.58 57.43 26.00
C ASP A 79 8.27 58.78 25.72
N GLY A 80 8.25 59.20 24.45
CA GLY A 80 8.83 60.44 23.95
C GLY A 80 10.28 60.32 23.46
N LEU A 81 10.84 59.11 23.38
CA LEU A 81 12.03 58.77 22.61
C LEU A 81 11.62 58.24 21.24
N GLY A 82 12.38 58.58 20.20
CA GLY A 82 12.12 58.05 18.87
C GLY A 82 12.70 56.65 18.71
N ASP A 83 12.02 55.77 17.99
CA ASP A 83 12.39 54.37 17.78
C ASP A 83 13.83 54.17 17.29
N VAL A 84 14.45 55.14 16.60
CA VAL A 84 15.85 55.00 16.14
C VAL A 84 16.85 55.24 17.28
N ALA A 85 16.46 56.02 18.30
CA ALA A 85 17.25 56.32 19.48
C ALA A 85 16.86 55.49 20.71
N ASP A 86 15.67 54.89 20.71
CA ASP A 86 15.18 54.02 21.78
C ASP A 86 15.87 52.65 21.71
N PRO A 87 16.48 52.15 22.80
CA PRO A 87 17.01 50.80 22.86
C PRO A 87 15.96 49.70 23.14
N ASP A 88 14.71 50.04 23.45
CA ASP A 88 13.58 49.15 23.77
C ASP A 88 12.30 49.79 23.22
N MET A 89 12.13 49.76 21.89
CA MET A 89 11.16 50.62 21.20
C MET A 89 9.69 50.27 21.49
N ASP A 90 9.41 49.05 21.94
CA ASP A 90 8.05 48.61 22.29
C ASP A 90 7.81 48.52 23.81
N ASN A 91 8.87 48.74 24.60
CA ASN A 91 8.87 48.86 26.06
C ASN A 91 8.27 47.66 26.78
N ASP A 92 8.52 46.47 26.24
CA ASP A 92 8.19 45.21 26.90
C ASP A 92 9.26 44.78 27.92
N GLY A 93 10.40 45.47 27.92
CA GLY A 93 11.53 45.29 28.82
C GLY A 93 12.66 44.43 28.25
N ALA A 94 12.55 43.94 27.01
CA ALA A 94 13.64 43.38 26.23
C ALA A 94 14.24 44.45 25.32
N LEU A 95 15.57 44.48 25.23
CA LEU A 95 16.24 45.45 24.35
C LEU A 95 16.15 44.98 22.90
N ASP A 96 15.97 45.90 21.95
CA ASP A 96 15.87 45.61 20.51
C ASP A 96 17.02 44.75 19.97
N GLU A 97 18.21 44.82 20.60
CA GLU A 97 19.38 44.03 20.20
C GLU A 97 19.26 42.52 20.50
N VAL A 98 18.37 42.14 21.41
CA VAL A 98 18.10 40.74 21.79
C VAL A 98 16.65 40.34 21.52
N ASP A 99 15.77 41.30 21.28
CA ASP A 99 14.38 41.06 20.94
C ASP A 99 14.24 40.51 19.52
N VAL A 100 13.50 39.40 19.38
CA VAL A 100 13.22 38.77 18.10
C VAL A 100 12.07 39.47 17.35
N TRP A 101 11.17 40.14 18.06
CA TRP A 101 10.07 40.96 17.57
C TRP A 101 10.03 42.37 18.20
N PRO A 102 11.03 43.25 17.94
CA PRO A 102 11.13 44.58 18.57
C PRO A 102 9.96 45.55 18.34
N GLU A 103 8.98 45.20 17.50
CA GLU A 103 7.81 46.05 17.23
C GLU A 103 6.52 45.50 17.87
N ILE A 104 6.60 44.44 18.67
CA ILE A 104 5.43 43.72 19.22
C ILE A 104 5.63 43.55 20.74
N PRO A 105 5.05 44.44 21.58
CA PRO A 105 5.28 44.44 23.02
C PRO A 105 4.84 43.18 23.78
N GLU A 106 4.15 42.25 23.10
CA GLU A 106 3.75 40.98 23.67
C GLU A 106 4.73 39.84 23.40
N LEU A 107 5.75 40.02 22.55
CA LEU A 107 6.63 38.98 22.04
C LEU A 107 8.09 39.45 22.03
N TRP A 108 8.98 38.71 22.69
CA TRP A 108 10.40 39.09 22.74
C TRP A 108 11.38 37.95 22.44
N SER A 109 10.96 36.68 22.51
CA SER A 109 11.90 35.55 22.42
C SER A 109 11.40 34.35 21.62
N ASP A 110 12.35 33.68 20.96
CA ASP A 110 12.22 32.44 20.19
C ASP A 110 13.39 31.53 20.55
N ILE A 111 13.24 30.72 21.60
CA ILE A 111 14.39 30.01 22.17
C ILE A 111 14.87 28.83 21.31
N ASP A 112 13.98 28.18 20.58
CA ASP A 112 14.31 27.04 19.73
C ASP A 112 14.49 27.42 18.24
N GLY A 113 14.17 28.66 17.88
CA GLY A 113 14.48 29.26 16.59
C GLY A 113 13.55 28.79 15.48
N ASP A 114 12.32 28.43 15.82
CA ASP A 114 11.35 27.87 14.89
C ASP A 114 10.48 28.93 14.19
N GLY A 115 10.56 30.17 14.66
CA GLY A 115 9.84 31.33 14.14
C GLY A 115 8.51 31.62 14.85
N TYR A 116 8.20 30.94 15.94
CA TYR A 116 7.10 31.22 16.85
C TYR A 116 7.62 31.77 18.19
N ALA A 117 6.85 32.66 18.80
CA ALA A 117 7.30 33.36 20.00
C ALA A 117 6.99 32.56 21.27
N ASP A 118 7.91 32.51 22.22
CA ASP A 118 7.77 31.74 23.48
C ASP A 118 6.61 32.26 24.35
N GLN A 119 6.29 33.55 24.20
CA GLN A 119 5.24 34.23 24.95
C GLN A 119 3.87 33.72 24.52
N GLY A 120 2.99 33.47 25.49
CA GLY A 120 1.62 33.01 25.22
C GLY A 120 0.63 34.15 24.91
N LEU A 121 -0.59 33.76 24.49
CA LEU A 121 -1.75 34.64 24.26
C LEU A 121 -1.70 35.54 23.01
N HIS A 122 -0.71 35.36 22.15
CA HIS A 122 -0.63 36.02 20.84
C HIS A 122 -0.87 35.01 19.70
N PRO A 123 -1.38 35.41 18.52
CA PRO A 123 -1.54 34.49 17.38
C PRO A 123 -0.23 33.89 16.86
N MET A 124 0.91 34.50 17.14
CA MET A 124 2.26 34.03 16.77
C MET A 124 2.95 33.28 17.91
N SER A 125 2.25 33.09 19.03
CA SER A 125 2.76 32.31 20.15
C SER A 125 2.96 30.85 19.78
N ASP A 126 4.07 30.32 20.25
CA ASP A 126 4.41 28.93 20.23
C ASP A 126 3.62 28.14 21.30
N ASN A 127 3.16 26.95 20.92
CA ASN A 127 2.57 25.98 21.83
C ASN A 127 3.60 25.00 22.41
N CYS A 128 4.79 24.91 21.82
CA CYS A 128 5.91 24.08 22.25
C CYS A 128 7.23 24.87 22.39
N PRO A 129 7.33 25.88 23.30
CA PRO A 129 8.44 26.86 23.38
C PRO A 129 9.85 26.35 23.68
N ASN A 130 10.12 25.05 23.63
CA ASN A 130 11.47 24.51 23.83
C ASN A 130 11.75 23.34 22.86
N ILE A 131 10.87 23.13 21.88
CA ILE A 131 10.90 22.03 20.95
C ILE A 131 10.66 22.62 19.57
N TYR A 132 11.76 22.81 18.84
CA TYR A 132 11.71 23.32 17.47
C TYR A 132 10.63 22.59 16.65
N GLY A 133 9.72 23.36 16.07
CA GLY A 133 8.57 22.84 15.37
C GLY A 133 8.03 23.75 14.28
N LYS A 134 7.35 23.22 13.27
CA LYS A 134 6.77 24.04 12.20
C LYS A 134 5.28 23.82 12.00
N SER A 135 4.66 23.12 12.94
CA SER A 135 3.22 22.90 12.96
C SER A 135 2.47 24.23 12.92
N LYS A 136 1.31 24.24 12.25
CA LYS A 136 0.42 25.40 12.13
C LYS A 136 -1.02 25.07 12.48
N ILE A 137 -1.36 23.79 12.40
CA ILE A 137 -2.71 23.28 12.61
C ILE A 137 -2.83 22.91 14.08
N ARG A 138 -3.80 23.53 14.77
CA ARG A 138 -4.17 23.27 16.17
C ARG A 138 -3.14 23.71 17.20
N LEU A 139 -1.90 23.25 17.09
CA LEU A 139 -0.74 23.73 17.85
C LEU A 139 0.25 24.35 16.87
N LYS A 140 0.79 25.52 17.20
CA LYS A 140 1.84 26.21 16.43
C LYS A 140 3.19 25.98 17.09
N GLY A 141 4.26 25.92 16.29
CA GLY A 141 5.64 25.74 16.77
C GLY A 141 5.92 24.40 17.46
N CYS A 142 5.07 23.40 17.21
CA CYS A 142 5.32 22.03 17.69
C CYS A 142 5.94 21.19 16.57
N SER A 143 6.61 20.10 16.98
CA SER A 143 7.23 19.12 16.09
C SER A 143 6.26 18.66 15.00
N ASP A 144 6.74 18.63 13.76
CA ASP A 144 6.01 18.42 12.50
C ASP A 144 7.04 17.78 11.54
N ILE A 145 7.21 16.47 11.67
CA ILE A 145 8.32 15.72 11.07
C ILE A 145 8.18 15.62 9.55
N ASP A 146 6.96 15.41 9.07
CA ASP A 146 6.66 15.26 7.64
C ASP A 146 6.40 16.61 6.93
N GLY A 147 6.13 17.67 7.70
CA GLY A 147 5.94 19.02 7.21
C GLY A 147 4.54 19.29 6.66
N ASP A 148 3.53 18.51 7.04
CA ASP A 148 2.14 18.72 6.63
C ASP A 148 1.41 19.82 7.44
N PHE A 149 2.09 20.37 8.45
CA PHE A 149 1.66 21.38 9.41
C PHE A 149 0.79 20.87 10.57
N VAL A 150 0.49 19.58 10.64
CA VAL A 150 -0.10 18.94 11.81
C VAL A 150 1.04 18.62 12.78
N PRO A 151 0.89 18.91 14.08
CA PRO A 151 1.91 18.53 15.04
C PRO A 151 1.91 17.01 15.26
N ASP A 152 3.08 16.40 15.40
CA ASP A 152 3.28 14.94 15.54
C ASP A 152 2.41 14.28 16.63
N GLU A 153 2.03 15.03 17.69
CA GLU A 153 1.16 14.52 18.76
C GLU A 153 -0.30 14.31 18.30
N TYR A 154 -0.73 15.04 17.28
CA TYR A 154 -2.07 14.96 16.69
C TYR A 154 -2.07 14.45 15.26
N ASP A 155 -0.92 14.01 14.77
CA ASP A 155 -0.81 13.37 13.47
C ASP A 155 -1.03 11.86 13.59
N ASP A 156 -1.83 11.33 12.66
CA ASP A 156 -2.08 9.90 12.54
C ASP A 156 -0.98 9.22 11.70
N ASP A 157 -0.17 9.97 10.93
CA ASP A 157 0.95 9.52 10.10
C ASP A 157 2.10 10.54 10.24
N ALA A 158 2.82 10.49 11.37
CA ALA A 158 3.66 11.61 11.79
C ALA A 158 4.94 11.78 10.97
N ASP A 159 5.42 10.74 10.30
CA ASP A 159 6.56 10.82 9.40
C ASP A 159 6.19 10.87 7.91
N GLY A 160 4.90 10.78 7.61
CA GLY A 160 4.33 10.96 6.27
C GLY A 160 4.79 9.88 5.29
N ASP A 161 5.09 8.68 5.78
CA ASP A 161 5.53 7.56 4.96
C ASP A 161 4.36 6.82 4.27
N GLY A 162 3.13 7.16 4.64
CA GLY A 162 1.88 6.63 4.08
C GLY A 162 1.22 5.57 4.96
N ILE A 163 1.89 5.12 6.03
CA ILE A 163 1.35 4.16 6.99
C ILE A 163 1.07 4.87 8.31
N ARG A 164 -0.14 4.68 8.84
CA ARG A 164 -0.52 5.32 10.11
C ARG A 164 0.36 4.84 11.26
N ASN A 165 0.61 5.74 12.21
CA ASN A 165 1.30 5.53 13.47
C ASN A 165 0.79 4.33 14.28
N GLU A 166 -0.51 4.02 14.19
CA GLU A 166 -1.11 2.84 14.83
C GLU A 166 -0.85 1.54 14.08
N MET A 167 -0.77 1.59 12.75
CA MET A 167 -0.56 0.44 11.87
C MET A 167 0.89 -0.02 11.94
N GLU A 168 1.87 0.89 11.95
CA GLU A 168 3.28 0.54 12.13
C GLU A 168 3.54 -0.15 13.49
N ARG A 169 2.96 0.39 14.57
CA ARG A 169 3.03 -0.25 15.89
C ARG A 169 2.34 -1.61 15.92
N SER A 170 1.30 -1.80 15.13
CA SER A 170 0.57 -3.06 15.02
C SER A 170 1.29 -4.09 14.14
N ALA A 171 1.98 -3.64 13.09
CA ALA A 171 2.84 -4.45 12.23
C ALA A 171 4.14 -4.86 12.93
N SER A 172 4.52 -4.14 13.98
CA SER A 172 5.68 -4.46 14.81
C SER A 172 5.53 -5.81 15.51
N SER A 173 6.62 -6.57 15.54
CA SER A 173 6.75 -7.88 16.17
C SER A 173 7.81 -7.85 17.27
N GLY A 174 8.04 -8.97 17.96
CA GLY A 174 9.07 -9.08 18.99
C GLY A 174 10.51 -8.89 18.50
N THR A 175 10.73 -8.87 17.18
CA THR A 175 12.06 -8.77 16.55
C THR A 175 12.20 -7.60 15.58
N ILE A 176 11.10 -7.08 15.05
CA ILE A 176 11.06 -5.96 14.11
C ILE A 176 10.15 -4.92 14.73
N LEU A 177 10.67 -3.72 14.96
CA LEU A 177 9.91 -2.60 15.50
C LEU A 177 9.93 -1.51 14.43
N TYR A 178 8.75 -1.02 14.09
CA TYR A 178 8.57 0.14 13.23
C TYR A 178 8.39 1.38 14.11
N ASP A 179 9.08 2.47 13.75
CA ASP A 179 9.16 3.71 14.50
C ASP A 179 8.33 4.80 13.79
N PRO A 180 7.16 5.18 14.33
CA PRO A 180 6.21 6.10 13.68
C PRO A 180 6.64 7.55 13.47
N TYR A 181 7.91 7.83 13.67
CA TYR A 181 8.51 9.15 13.60
C TYR A 181 9.77 9.10 12.72
N ASN A 182 9.92 8.05 11.90
CA ASN A 182 11.06 7.81 11.05
C ASN A 182 10.61 7.14 9.74
N PRO A 183 10.59 7.87 8.62
CA PRO A 183 10.03 7.39 7.35
C PRO A 183 10.89 6.31 6.68
N ASP A 184 12.10 6.04 7.19
CA ASP A 184 12.90 4.88 6.77
C ASP A 184 12.48 3.59 7.49
N SER A 185 11.55 3.68 8.44
CA SER A 185 11.08 2.59 9.30
C SER A 185 9.65 2.15 8.95
N THR A 186 9.31 2.13 7.67
CA THR A 186 8.00 1.74 7.16
C THR A 186 7.85 0.21 7.04
N PRO A 187 6.74 -0.38 7.48
CA PRO A 187 6.42 -1.77 7.16
C PRO A 187 6.13 -1.95 5.65
N PRO A 188 6.36 -3.14 5.08
CA PRO A 188 5.93 -3.45 3.72
C PRO A 188 4.41 -3.29 3.55
N ASP A 189 4.03 -2.69 2.43
CA ASP A 189 2.66 -2.49 1.94
C ASP A 189 2.71 -2.67 0.42
N ALA A 190 2.32 -3.86 -0.05
CA ALA A 190 2.53 -4.31 -1.42
C ALA A 190 1.59 -3.64 -2.44
N ASP A 191 0.33 -3.44 -2.09
CA ASP A 191 -0.68 -2.79 -2.94
C ASP A 191 -0.81 -1.27 -2.71
N GLN A 192 -0.15 -0.75 -1.66
CA GLN A 192 -0.12 0.66 -1.27
C GLN A 192 -1.50 1.19 -0.84
N ASP A 193 -2.32 0.36 -0.19
CA ASP A 193 -3.62 0.76 0.34
C ASP A 193 -3.58 1.33 1.76
N THR A 194 -2.38 1.51 2.33
CA THR A 194 -2.07 1.99 3.69
C THR A 194 -2.18 0.93 4.78
N ILE A 195 -2.45 -0.33 4.43
CA ILE A 195 -2.51 -1.46 5.36
C ILE A 195 -1.25 -2.31 5.14
N PRO A 196 -0.37 -2.42 6.15
CA PRO A 196 0.81 -3.27 6.03
C PRO A 196 0.49 -4.74 5.72
N ASP A 197 1.33 -5.41 4.92
CA ASP A 197 1.18 -6.81 4.46
C ASP A 197 0.88 -7.82 5.58
N VAL A 198 1.32 -7.55 6.81
CA VAL A 198 1.14 -8.44 7.96
C VAL A 198 -0.24 -8.29 8.63
N LEU A 199 -0.93 -7.18 8.34
CA LEU A 199 -2.24 -6.82 8.86
C LEU A 199 -3.32 -6.88 7.77
N ASP A 200 -2.91 -6.82 6.51
CA ASP A 200 -3.79 -6.94 5.36
C ASP A 200 -4.19 -8.41 5.10
N SER A 201 -5.36 -8.58 4.51
CA SER A 201 -5.96 -9.85 4.16
C SER A 201 -5.92 -10.17 2.67
N ASP A 202 -5.54 -9.20 1.83
CA ASP A 202 -5.49 -9.27 0.37
C ASP A 202 -4.37 -8.33 -0.14
N ASN A 203 -3.12 -8.77 0.03
CA ASN A 203 -1.90 -7.95 -0.09
C ASN A 203 -1.62 -7.40 -1.50
N ASP A 204 -2.29 -7.92 -2.54
CA ASP A 204 -2.20 -7.38 -3.90
C ASP A 204 -3.55 -6.87 -4.44
N ASN A 205 -4.60 -6.93 -3.62
CA ASN A 205 -5.93 -6.37 -3.87
C ASN A 205 -6.56 -6.86 -5.17
N ASP A 206 -6.27 -8.10 -5.54
CA ASP A 206 -6.83 -8.76 -6.72
C ASP A 206 -8.24 -9.33 -6.45
N GLY A 207 -8.69 -9.24 -5.19
CA GLY A 207 -9.97 -9.71 -4.68
C GLY A 207 -9.92 -11.13 -4.12
N TRP A 208 -8.75 -11.78 -4.09
CA TRP A 208 -8.54 -13.07 -3.44
C TRP A 208 -7.84 -12.89 -2.09
N PRO A 209 -8.43 -13.42 -1.00
CA PRO A 209 -7.77 -13.34 0.28
C PRO A 209 -6.46 -14.15 0.32
N ASP A 210 -5.41 -13.59 0.92
CA ASP A 210 -4.08 -14.18 1.12
C ASP A 210 -4.13 -15.64 1.59
N TYR A 211 -5.02 -15.94 2.54
CA TYR A 211 -5.10 -17.27 3.13
C TYR A 211 -5.58 -18.33 2.12
N ILE A 212 -6.41 -17.94 1.15
CA ILE A 212 -6.84 -18.82 0.05
C ILE A 212 -5.69 -18.98 -0.92
N GLU A 213 -5.06 -17.88 -1.29
CA GLU A 213 -3.96 -17.87 -2.22
C GLU A 213 -2.78 -18.74 -1.77
N ILE A 214 -2.36 -18.60 -0.51
CA ILE A 214 -1.32 -19.45 0.12
C ILE A 214 -1.74 -20.92 0.10
N ASP A 215 -3.01 -21.22 0.36
CA ASP A 215 -3.56 -22.58 0.38
C ASP A 215 -3.65 -23.19 -1.03
N ARG A 216 -3.79 -22.36 -2.07
CA ARG A 216 -3.78 -22.76 -3.49
C ARG A 216 -2.39 -22.72 -4.12
N GLY A 217 -1.48 -21.98 -3.53
CA GLY A 217 -0.12 -21.75 -4.00
C GLY A 217 0.00 -20.67 -5.08
N SER A 218 -0.96 -19.74 -5.18
CA SER A 218 -0.76 -18.48 -5.90
C SER A 218 0.11 -17.52 -5.09
N ASN A 219 0.52 -16.41 -5.70
CA ASN A 219 1.43 -15.44 -5.12
C ASN A 219 0.65 -14.22 -4.60
N ILE A 220 0.67 -14.03 -3.26
CA ILE A 220 -0.03 -12.96 -2.53
C ILE A 220 0.47 -11.52 -2.79
N TYR A 221 1.33 -11.33 -3.79
CA TYR A 221 1.98 -10.07 -4.09
C TYR A 221 1.99 -9.78 -5.60
N ASP A 222 1.20 -10.53 -6.38
CA ASP A 222 1.14 -10.46 -7.83
C ASP A 222 -0.32 -10.57 -8.27
N ASP A 223 -0.93 -9.41 -8.48
CA ASP A 223 -2.34 -9.22 -8.83
C ASP A 223 -2.75 -9.92 -10.15
N GLU A 224 -1.78 -10.33 -10.97
CA GLU A 224 -2.01 -11.11 -12.18
C GLU A 224 -2.08 -12.62 -11.91
N GLU A 225 -1.59 -13.11 -10.76
CA GLU A 225 -1.42 -14.52 -10.39
C GLU A 225 -2.48 -15.09 -9.43
N THR A 226 -3.75 -14.72 -9.57
CA THR A 226 -4.88 -15.36 -8.86
C THR A 226 -4.88 -16.91 -8.92
N PRO A 227 -5.62 -17.61 -8.02
CA PRO A 227 -5.93 -19.03 -8.14
C PRO A 227 -6.57 -19.44 -9.48
N PHE A 228 -7.23 -18.51 -10.17
CA PHE A 228 -7.80 -18.77 -11.49
C PHE A 228 -6.78 -18.72 -12.62
N THR A 229 -5.73 -17.91 -12.50
CA THR A 229 -4.76 -17.60 -13.57
C THR A 229 -3.42 -18.31 -13.41
N MET A 230 -3.06 -18.75 -12.19
CA MET A 230 -1.80 -19.45 -11.89
C MET A 230 -1.54 -20.68 -12.79
N TYR A 231 -2.60 -21.33 -13.29
CA TYR A 231 -2.48 -22.45 -14.23
C TYR A 231 -2.61 -21.98 -15.68
N PHE A 232 -1.52 -22.09 -16.43
CA PHE A 232 -1.44 -21.77 -17.86
C PHE A 232 -1.55 -20.27 -18.21
N GLY A 233 -1.53 -19.36 -17.22
CA GLY A 233 -1.55 -17.91 -17.44
C GLY A 233 -2.86 -17.43 -18.09
N SER A 234 -3.97 -18.09 -17.79
CA SER A 234 -5.28 -17.77 -18.33
C SER A 234 -6.33 -18.14 -17.30
N ASN A 235 -7.44 -17.42 -17.24
CA ASN A 235 -8.51 -17.73 -16.30
C ASN A 235 -9.07 -19.14 -16.57
N THR A 236 -8.92 -20.02 -15.58
CA THR A 236 -9.37 -21.41 -15.60
C THR A 236 -10.58 -21.69 -14.71
N GLY A 237 -11.12 -20.65 -14.05
CA GLY A 237 -12.12 -20.79 -12.99
C GLY A 237 -13.39 -19.97 -13.20
N ILE A 238 -14.43 -20.36 -12.49
CA ILE A 238 -15.69 -19.62 -12.38
C ILE A 238 -16.39 -19.99 -11.06
N PHE A 239 -17.05 -19.03 -10.44
CA PHE A 239 -17.89 -19.28 -9.27
C PHE A 239 -19.34 -19.50 -9.68
N TYR A 240 -19.98 -20.50 -9.08
CA TYR A 240 -21.41 -20.76 -9.22
C TYR A 240 -22.14 -20.23 -7.97
N THR A 241 -22.98 -19.21 -8.19
CA THR A 241 -23.72 -18.48 -7.13
C THR A 241 -25.08 -19.11 -6.81
N GLY A 242 -25.53 -20.06 -7.63
CA GLY A 242 -26.82 -20.72 -7.50
C GLY A 242 -27.90 -20.18 -8.45
N GLY A 243 -28.72 -21.10 -8.97
CA GLY A 243 -29.81 -20.77 -9.91
C GLY A 243 -29.47 -21.12 -11.36
N LEU A 244 -30.40 -20.85 -12.27
CA LEU A 244 -30.25 -21.12 -13.71
C LEU A 244 -30.51 -19.86 -14.56
N GLY A 245 -30.52 -18.69 -13.93
CA GLY A 245 -30.80 -17.39 -14.55
C GLY A 245 -29.54 -16.57 -14.86
N PRO A 246 -29.71 -15.40 -15.48
CA PRO A 246 -28.65 -14.40 -15.57
C PRO A 246 -28.13 -14.07 -14.16
N GLY A 247 -26.82 -14.13 -13.94
CA GLY A 247 -26.18 -13.91 -12.63
C GLY A 247 -25.93 -15.18 -11.80
N SER A 248 -26.17 -16.37 -12.35
CA SER A 248 -25.87 -17.65 -11.65
C SER A 248 -24.36 -17.95 -11.57
N PHE A 249 -23.52 -17.11 -12.18
CA PHE A 249 -22.08 -17.25 -12.21
C PHE A 249 -21.40 -15.90 -11.92
N SER A 250 -20.28 -15.95 -11.22
CA SER A 250 -19.40 -14.82 -10.91
C SER A 250 -17.94 -15.17 -11.16
N PHE A 251 -17.10 -14.15 -11.33
CA PHE A 251 -15.64 -14.29 -11.30
C PHE A 251 -15.02 -13.70 -10.02
N GLU A 252 -15.81 -12.99 -9.23
CA GLU A 252 -15.40 -12.44 -7.93
C GLU A 252 -15.46 -13.55 -6.88
N TYR A 253 -14.44 -13.58 -6.03
CA TYR A 253 -14.38 -14.47 -4.89
C TYR A 253 -15.52 -14.18 -3.91
N ASP A 254 -16.15 -15.24 -3.44
CA ASP A 254 -17.13 -15.19 -2.36
C ASP A 254 -17.11 -16.56 -1.67
N SER A 255 -16.98 -16.56 -0.35
CA SER A 255 -16.93 -17.79 0.45
C SER A 255 -18.20 -18.65 0.35
N ASP A 256 -19.34 -18.07 -0.04
CA ASP A 256 -20.62 -18.77 -0.18
C ASP A 256 -20.78 -19.41 -1.57
N TYR A 257 -19.93 -19.08 -2.55
CA TYR A 257 -20.05 -19.61 -3.91
C TYR A 257 -19.31 -20.93 -4.09
N THR A 258 -19.82 -21.75 -5.01
CA THR A 258 -19.14 -22.99 -5.38
C THR A 258 -18.14 -22.72 -6.51
N GLU A 259 -16.86 -22.83 -6.22
CA GLU A 259 -15.80 -22.68 -7.21
C GLU A 259 -15.73 -23.88 -8.16
N LEU A 260 -15.53 -23.59 -9.45
CA LEU A 260 -15.25 -24.56 -10.50
C LEU A 260 -14.01 -24.11 -11.27
N SER A 261 -12.85 -24.63 -10.89
CA SER A 261 -11.54 -24.19 -11.41
C SER A 261 -10.54 -25.34 -11.51
N VAL A 262 -9.43 -25.09 -12.21
CA VAL A 262 -8.30 -26.03 -12.24
C VAL A 262 -7.56 -26.05 -10.90
N SER A 263 -7.52 -24.95 -10.15
CA SER A 263 -6.91 -24.88 -8.81
C SER A 263 -7.59 -25.84 -7.84
N VAL A 264 -8.92 -25.82 -7.71
CA VAL A 264 -9.68 -26.72 -6.83
C VAL A 264 -9.55 -28.18 -7.24
N ILE A 265 -9.58 -28.48 -8.54
CA ILE A 265 -9.36 -29.86 -9.02
C ILE A 265 -7.95 -30.32 -8.65
N SER A 266 -6.95 -29.44 -8.78
CA SER A 266 -5.57 -29.76 -8.45
C SER A 266 -5.42 -30.01 -6.95
N GLU A 267 -5.98 -29.16 -6.10
CA GLU A 267 -6.03 -29.34 -4.64
C GLU A 267 -6.60 -30.72 -4.27
N ILE A 268 -7.81 -31.07 -4.74
CA ILE A 268 -8.43 -32.38 -4.46
C ILE A 268 -7.54 -33.53 -4.93
N VAL A 269 -6.92 -33.39 -6.11
CA VAL A 269 -6.05 -34.43 -6.66
C VAL A 269 -4.80 -34.61 -5.80
N PHE A 270 -4.17 -33.51 -5.36
CA PHE A 270 -2.92 -33.51 -4.60
C PHE A 270 -3.09 -33.85 -3.11
N GLU A 271 -4.21 -33.48 -2.49
CA GLU A 271 -4.44 -33.75 -1.07
C GLU A 271 -5.12 -35.10 -0.82
N GLU A 272 -6.19 -35.41 -1.56
CA GLU A 272 -7.01 -36.59 -1.27
C GLU A 272 -6.67 -37.80 -2.16
N LEU A 273 -6.39 -37.54 -3.44
CA LEU A 273 -6.35 -38.61 -4.45
C LEU A 273 -4.96 -39.07 -4.87
N VAL A 274 -3.86 -38.47 -4.39
CA VAL A 274 -2.49 -38.88 -4.75
C VAL A 274 -2.25 -40.36 -4.49
N ILE A 275 -2.56 -40.83 -3.28
CA ILE A 275 -2.33 -42.23 -2.90
C ILE A 275 -3.20 -43.18 -3.73
N PRO A 276 -4.54 -43.00 -3.83
CA PRO A 276 -5.37 -43.79 -4.73
C PRO A 276 -4.87 -43.80 -6.18
N LEU A 277 -4.48 -42.64 -6.72
CA LEU A 277 -4.03 -42.49 -8.10
C LEU A 277 -2.70 -43.21 -8.34
N LEU A 278 -1.76 -43.13 -7.40
CA LEU A 278 -0.49 -43.88 -7.44
C LEU A 278 -0.69 -45.40 -7.30
N LEU A 279 -1.73 -45.84 -6.60
CA LEU A 279 -2.05 -47.26 -6.47
C LEU A 279 -2.62 -47.88 -7.76
N VAL A 280 -3.30 -47.11 -8.62
CA VAL A 280 -3.89 -47.61 -9.88
C VAL A 280 -2.87 -48.36 -10.77
N PRO A 281 -1.72 -47.79 -11.17
CA PRO A 281 -0.74 -48.50 -11.99
C PRO A 281 -0.14 -49.72 -11.28
N ILE A 282 0.02 -49.67 -9.96
CA ILE A 282 0.51 -50.79 -9.15
C ILE A 282 -0.51 -51.94 -9.19
N TYR A 283 -1.80 -51.64 -8.98
CA TYR A 283 -2.87 -52.62 -9.08
C TYR A 283 -2.93 -53.24 -10.48
N PHE A 284 -2.80 -52.44 -11.54
CA PHE A 284 -2.74 -52.93 -12.92
C PHE A 284 -1.52 -53.81 -13.17
N ALA A 285 -0.33 -53.43 -12.68
CA ALA A 285 0.89 -54.22 -12.81
C ALA A 285 0.75 -55.58 -12.12
N VAL A 286 0.24 -55.60 -10.88
CA VAL A 286 -0.04 -56.84 -10.15
C VAL A 286 -1.10 -57.67 -10.88
N PHE A 287 -2.19 -57.05 -11.35
CA PHE A 287 -3.24 -57.73 -12.09
C PHE A 287 -2.71 -58.40 -13.37
N LEU A 288 -1.92 -57.67 -14.16
CA LEU A 288 -1.31 -58.18 -15.39
C LEU A 288 -0.26 -59.27 -15.11
N SER A 289 0.56 -59.11 -14.08
CA SER A 289 1.52 -60.13 -13.65
C SER A 289 0.81 -61.44 -13.29
N ARG A 290 -0.24 -61.37 -12.47
CA ARG A 290 -1.05 -62.54 -12.09
C ARG A 290 -1.73 -63.19 -13.29
N ARG A 291 -2.23 -62.40 -14.25
CA ARG A 291 -2.88 -62.90 -15.46
C ARG A 291 -1.90 -63.59 -16.40
N ARG A 292 -0.70 -63.03 -16.56
CA ARG A 292 0.38 -63.65 -17.34
C ARG A 292 0.80 -64.98 -16.73
N GLU A 293 0.96 -65.02 -15.41
CA GLU A 293 1.37 -66.23 -14.70
C GLU A 293 0.32 -67.34 -14.79
N PHE A 294 -0.96 -67.02 -14.58
CA PHE A 294 -2.05 -67.97 -14.81
C PHE A 294 -2.07 -68.49 -16.26
N GLY A 295 -1.90 -67.61 -17.25
CA GLY A 295 -1.85 -68.00 -18.66
C GLY A 295 -0.61 -68.82 -19.03
N ARG A 296 0.52 -68.62 -18.33
CA ARG A 296 1.73 -69.44 -18.48
C ARG A 296 1.46 -70.86 -18.00
N LEU A 297 0.99 -71.01 -16.76
CA LEU A 297 0.68 -72.31 -16.17
C LEU A 297 -0.37 -73.07 -16.98
N LEU A 298 -1.41 -72.39 -17.47
CA LEU A 298 -2.43 -73.04 -18.31
C LEU A 298 -1.83 -73.59 -19.62
N ARG A 299 -0.95 -72.84 -20.28
CA ARG A 299 -0.26 -73.31 -21.50
C ARG A 299 0.72 -74.44 -21.23
N GLU A 300 1.37 -74.44 -20.08
CA GLU A 300 2.27 -75.52 -19.66
C GLU A 300 1.48 -76.82 -19.40
N ILE A 301 0.29 -76.72 -18.80
CA ILE A 301 -0.63 -77.85 -18.62
C ILE A 301 -1.07 -78.40 -19.99
N ASP A 302 -1.55 -77.55 -20.89
CA ASP A 302 -2.02 -77.95 -22.23
C ASP A 302 -0.88 -78.54 -23.10
N ALA A 303 0.38 -78.20 -22.82
CA ALA A 303 1.55 -78.68 -23.56
C ALA A 303 2.22 -79.90 -22.91
N ALA A 304 1.78 -80.31 -21.72
CA ALA A 304 2.36 -81.44 -21.01
C ALA A 304 2.16 -82.75 -21.79
N LYS A 305 3.18 -83.61 -21.83
CA LYS A 305 3.15 -84.88 -22.59
C LYS A 305 3.20 -86.13 -21.71
N THR A 306 3.38 -85.96 -20.41
CA THR A 306 3.63 -87.04 -19.44
C THR A 306 3.07 -86.68 -18.08
N ILE A 307 2.57 -87.67 -17.35
CA ILE A 307 2.00 -87.49 -15.99
C ILE A 307 3.01 -86.90 -15.00
N ASP A 308 4.29 -87.27 -15.07
CA ASP A 308 5.31 -86.71 -14.17
C ASP A 308 5.46 -85.19 -14.32
N VAL A 309 5.31 -84.67 -15.55
CA VAL A 309 5.36 -83.22 -15.82
C VAL A 309 4.13 -82.51 -15.26
N LEU A 310 2.94 -83.13 -15.32
CA LEU A 310 1.72 -82.58 -14.70
C LEU A 310 1.85 -82.48 -13.18
N ARG A 311 2.47 -83.47 -12.52
CA ARG A 311 2.73 -83.45 -11.07
C ARG A 311 3.69 -82.32 -10.67
N ASP A 312 4.72 -82.07 -11.48
CA ASP A 312 5.65 -80.96 -11.25
C ASP A 312 4.95 -79.59 -11.39
N ILE A 313 4.07 -79.45 -12.40
CA ILE A 313 3.25 -78.23 -12.57
C ILE A 313 2.25 -78.07 -11.40
N GLU A 314 1.66 -79.14 -10.88
CA GLU A 314 0.78 -79.08 -9.71
C GLU A 314 1.50 -78.51 -8.46
N ALA A 315 2.76 -78.91 -8.24
CA ALA A 315 3.57 -78.37 -7.16
C ALA A 315 3.83 -76.86 -7.36
N GLU A 316 4.09 -76.43 -8.60
CA GLU A 316 4.28 -75.03 -8.96
C GLU A 316 3.00 -74.20 -8.76
N VAL A 317 1.84 -74.72 -9.15
CA VAL A 317 0.53 -74.08 -8.91
C VAL A 317 0.27 -73.87 -7.42
N ASN A 318 0.57 -74.86 -6.59
CA ASN A 318 0.39 -74.77 -5.13
C ASN A 318 1.29 -73.70 -4.51
N GLU A 319 2.56 -73.64 -4.93
CA GLU A 319 3.49 -72.62 -4.44
C GLU A 319 3.08 -71.21 -4.94
N ALA A 320 2.59 -71.10 -6.17
CA ALA A 320 2.08 -69.85 -6.74
C ALA A 320 0.85 -69.31 -5.97
N VAL A 321 -0.08 -70.18 -5.56
CA VAL A 321 -1.20 -69.78 -4.68
C VAL A 321 -0.70 -69.35 -3.30
N LYS A 322 0.24 -70.09 -2.72
CA LYS A 322 0.82 -69.82 -1.39
C LYS A 322 1.56 -68.48 -1.35
N GLN A 323 2.33 -68.17 -2.39
CA GLN A 323 3.02 -66.90 -2.56
C GLN A 323 2.11 -65.77 -3.06
N ARG A 324 0.81 -66.04 -3.28
CA ARG A 324 -0.20 -65.08 -3.78
C ARG A 324 0.15 -64.50 -5.15
N SER A 325 0.98 -65.20 -5.94
CA SER A 325 1.29 -64.86 -7.33
C SER A 325 0.14 -65.23 -8.28
N ILE A 326 -0.77 -66.10 -7.85
CA ILE A 326 -2.09 -66.32 -8.47
C ILE A 326 -3.20 -66.32 -7.41
N LYS A 327 -4.46 -66.11 -7.83
CA LYS A 327 -5.61 -66.13 -6.92
C LYS A 327 -6.06 -67.57 -6.67
N VAL A 328 -6.65 -67.83 -5.50
CA VAL A 328 -7.11 -69.18 -5.11
C VAL A 328 -8.05 -69.81 -6.15
N TYR A 329 -9.02 -69.05 -6.67
CA TYR A 329 -9.93 -69.57 -7.69
C TYR A 329 -9.23 -69.88 -9.02
N HIS A 330 -8.20 -69.12 -9.40
CA HIS A 330 -7.37 -69.45 -10.56
C HIS A 330 -6.59 -70.75 -10.31
N GLY A 331 -6.07 -70.95 -9.10
CA GLY A 331 -5.44 -72.21 -8.70
C GLY A 331 -6.38 -73.41 -8.78
N LEU A 332 -7.64 -73.26 -8.34
CA LEU A 332 -8.66 -74.31 -8.47
C LEU A 332 -8.97 -74.65 -9.94
N VAL A 333 -9.05 -73.62 -10.81
CA VAL A 333 -9.24 -73.84 -12.25
C VAL A 333 -8.05 -74.58 -12.86
N LEU A 334 -6.81 -74.20 -12.51
CA LEU A 334 -5.60 -74.89 -12.98
C LEU A 334 -5.57 -76.35 -12.51
N ARG A 335 -5.94 -76.60 -11.24
CA ARG A 335 -6.03 -77.97 -10.72
C ARG A 335 -7.06 -78.80 -11.45
N ASN A 336 -8.25 -78.26 -11.71
CA ASN A 336 -9.26 -78.96 -12.51
C ASN A 336 -8.75 -79.25 -13.94
N ALA A 337 -7.98 -78.34 -14.53
CA ALA A 337 -7.37 -78.56 -15.85
C ALA A 337 -6.31 -79.67 -15.82
N ILE A 338 -5.51 -79.76 -14.75
CA ILE A 338 -4.56 -80.86 -14.51
C ILE A 338 -5.30 -82.19 -14.39
N GLU A 339 -6.33 -82.26 -13.52
CA GLU A 339 -7.12 -83.48 -13.30
C GLU A 339 -7.78 -83.99 -14.60
N LEU A 340 -8.23 -83.09 -15.49
CA LEU A 340 -8.75 -83.45 -16.81
C LEU A 340 -7.67 -84.04 -17.73
N ASN A 341 -6.48 -83.43 -17.79
CA ASN A 341 -5.37 -83.92 -18.62
C ASN A 341 -4.85 -85.27 -18.09
N GLU A 342 -4.75 -85.46 -16.77
CA GLU A 342 -4.36 -86.73 -16.17
C GLU A 342 -5.32 -87.88 -16.51
N ALA A 343 -6.63 -87.58 -16.59
CA ALA A 343 -7.64 -88.55 -17.01
C ALA A 343 -7.49 -88.98 -18.47
N GLU A 344 -7.06 -88.07 -19.35
CA GLU A 344 -6.79 -88.36 -20.77
C GLU A 344 -5.58 -89.30 -20.92
N PHE A 345 -4.47 -89.03 -20.22
CA PHE A 345 -3.29 -89.90 -20.22
C PHE A 345 -3.59 -91.29 -19.62
N ASN A 346 -4.42 -91.37 -18.57
CA ASN A 346 -4.82 -92.66 -17.99
C ASN A 346 -5.83 -93.42 -18.88
N GLY A 347 -6.56 -92.73 -19.76
CA GLY A 347 -7.46 -93.32 -20.73
C GLY A 347 -6.74 -93.93 -21.93
N GLU A 348 -5.68 -93.29 -22.43
CA GLU A 348 -4.84 -93.82 -23.52
C GLU A 348 -4.09 -95.10 -23.12
N CYS A 349 -3.74 -95.28 -21.83
CA CYS A 349 -3.11 -96.51 -21.34
C CYS A 349 -4.03 -97.75 -21.31
N ILE A 350 -5.35 -97.62 -21.56
CA ILE A 350 -6.31 -98.74 -21.52
C ILE A 350 -6.63 -99.26 -22.94
N GLU A 351 -6.30 -98.52 -24.01
CA GLU A 351 -6.59 -98.93 -25.40
C GLU A 351 -5.42 -99.62 -26.13
N GLU A 352 -4.22 -99.72 -25.53
CA GLU A 352 -3.08 -100.48 -26.05
C GLU A 352 -2.77 -101.74 -25.21
N GLU A 353 -3.69 -102.72 -25.16
CA GLU A 353 -3.36 -104.14 -24.86
C GLU A 353 -4.13 -105.12 -25.75
#